data_AF-V7AUT8-F1
#
_entry.id   AF-V7AUT8-F1
#
_cell.length_a   1.000
_cell.length_b   1.000
_cell.length_c   1.000
_cell.angle_alpha   90.00
_cell.angle_beta   90.00
_cell.angle_gamma   90.00
#
_symmetry.space_group_name_H-M   'P 1'
#
loop_
_entity.id
_entity.type
_entity.pdbx_description
1 polymer ?
#
loop_
_entity_poly.entity_id
_entity_poly.type
_entity_poly.pdbx_seq_one_letter_code
_entity_poly.pdbx_strand_id
1 'polypeptide(L)'
;KELHFNDFGDRVAQLLHVELASPFTQWRNSNIRQEILIVNTHLLFPHDSTLSLVRLQQVYKILQYVESYQNDFQLKPMPIMLCGDWNGSKRGHVYKFLRSQGFVSSYDTAHHYTDADADKWVSHRNHRGNICAVDFIWLLNPDKYRKLLKASWSEAVFGMFKYLVRRASLTESDAFAFLKADNEDCITYSGFCEALTQLSLTGHCHGLNDEEIKDLWLQAAVDGNGVLDYKEFLQIWNSTAPDQSDDSKNGEQDDGVNDSQDQTIGFSVKNAVLFPPEVEKGRWPEDYSLSDHARLTVVFSPIRMPCSQLIC
;
A
#
# COMPACT_ATOMS: atom_id res chain seq x y z
N LYS A 1 18.96 -7.44 6.26
CA LYS A 1 18.65 -8.73 5.61
C LYS A 1 18.09 -8.45 4.22
N GLU A 2 18.44 -9.26 3.24
CA GLU A 2 17.92 -9.14 1.87
C GLU A 2 16.71 -10.07 1.68
N LEU A 3 15.72 -9.58 0.95
CA LEU A 3 14.54 -10.32 0.55
C LEU A 3 14.55 -10.41 -0.98
N HIS A 4 14.79 -11.62 -1.49
CA HIS A 4 14.85 -11.87 -2.92
C HIS A 4 13.47 -12.22 -3.47
N PHE A 5 13.08 -11.51 -4.52
CA PHE A 5 11.90 -11.79 -5.32
C PHE A 5 12.32 -12.46 -6.63
N ASN A 6 12.90 -13.66 -6.52
CA ASN A 6 13.31 -14.45 -7.69
C ASN A 6 12.10 -14.76 -8.61
N ASP A 7 10.90 -14.73 -8.05
CA ASP A 7 9.66 -14.88 -8.79
C ASP A 7 9.22 -13.57 -9.47
N PHE A 8 9.68 -12.38 -9.07
CA PHE A 8 9.22 -11.12 -9.64
C PHE A 8 10.28 -10.39 -10.46
N GLY A 9 10.90 -11.09 -11.41
CA GLY A 9 11.95 -10.53 -12.28
C GLY A 9 13.21 -10.15 -11.51
N ASP A 10 13.62 -11.02 -10.58
CA ASP A 10 14.82 -10.92 -9.75
C ASP A 10 14.93 -9.60 -8.97
N ARG A 11 13.79 -9.03 -8.58
CA ARG A 11 13.75 -7.84 -7.73
C ARG A 11 14.20 -8.17 -6.32
N VAL A 12 14.62 -7.16 -5.58
CA VAL A 12 15.11 -7.30 -4.21
C VAL A 12 14.56 -6.17 -3.36
N ALA A 13 14.22 -6.48 -2.11
CA ALA A 13 14.09 -5.51 -1.04
C ALA A 13 15.19 -5.74 0.00
N GLN A 14 15.67 -4.67 0.63
CA GLN A 14 16.65 -4.75 1.71
C GLN A 14 16.04 -4.17 2.98
N LEU A 15 15.97 -4.97 4.03
CA LEU A 15 15.55 -4.55 5.37
C LEU A 15 16.78 -4.23 6.23
N LEU A 16 16.78 -3.04 6.82
CA LEU A 16 17.76 -2.55 7.78
C LEU A 16 17.05 -2.29 9.10
N HIS A 17 17.54 -2.88 10.19
CA HIS A 17 17.15 -2.50 11.54
C HIS A 17 18.25 -1.61 12.10
N VAL A 18 17.93 -0.34 12.30
CA VAL A 18 18.90 0.70 12.69
C VAL A 18 18.60 1.18 14.09
N GLU A 19 19.61 1.22 14.94
CA GLU A 19 19.57 1.79 16.29
C GLU A 19 20.51 2.99 16.38
N LEU A 20 20.07 4.06 17.04
CA LEU A 20 20.94 5.21 17.28
C LEU A 20 22.04 4.85 18.29
N ALA A 21 23.30 4.99 17.88
CA ALA A 21 24.46 4.67 18.72
C ALA A 21 24.57 5.50 20.01
N SER A 22 23.91 6.66 20.08
CA SER A 22 23.88 7.51 21.27
C SER A 22 22.52 8.22 21.36
N PRO A 23 21.70 7.96 22.39
CA PRO A 23 20.39 8.58 22.53
C PRO A 23 20.47 10.10 22.53
N PHE A 24 19.46 10.75 21.97
CA PHE A 24 19.33 12.21 22.04
C PHE A 24 19.44 12.70 23.49
N THR A 25 20.14 13.81 23.72
CA THR A 25 20.37 14.41 25.05
C THR A 25 19.08 14.61 25.84
N GLN A 26 18.01 15.02 25.15
CA GLN A 26 16.67 15.24 25.73
C GLN A 26 15.99 13.93 26.21
N TRP A 27 16.55 12.75 25.90
CA TRP A 27 15.92 11.44 26.06
C TRP A 27 16.82 10.46 26.85
N ARG A 28 17.93 10.93 27.42
CA ARG A 28 18.87 10.10 28.19
C ARG A 28 18.26 9.41 29.41
N ASN A 29 17.17 9.97 29.95
CA ASN A 29 16.49 9.43 31.13
C ASN A 29 15.34 8.46 30.79
N SER A 30 15.07 8.20 29.50
CA SER A 30 14.07 7.22 29.09
C SER A 30 14.72 5.92 28.65
N ASN A 31 14.24 4.78 29.14
CA ASN A 31 14.64 3.44 28.70
C ASN A 31 14.14 3.08 27.28
N ILE A 32 13.73 4.07 26.49
CA ILE A 32 13.15 3.88 25.16
C ILE A 32 14.31 3.82 24.16
N ARG A 33 14.48 2.65 23.52
CA ARG A 33 15.45 2.50 22.43
C ARG A 33 15.01 3.30 21.21
N GLN A 34 15.99 3.86 20.52
CA GLN A 34 15.76 4.72 19.35
C GLN A 34 16.06 3.90 18.10
N GLU A 35 15.11 3.04 17.77
CA GLU A 35 15.20 2.04 16.72
C GLU A 35 14.24 2.37 15.57
N ILE A 36 14.59 1.95 14.36
CA ILE A 36 13.74 2.07 13.16
C ILE A 36 13.99 0.89 12.22
N LEU A 37 12.93 0.41 11.58
CA LEU A 37 13.04 -0.48 10.42
C LEU A 37 12.99 0.34 9.13
N ILE A 38 13.99 0.16 8.28
CA ILE A 38 14.07 0.79 6.96
C ILE A 38 14.06 -0.32 5.92
N VAL A 39 13.13 -0.26 4.97
CA VAL A 39 13.13 -1.14 3.80
C VAL A 39 13.38 -0.29 2.56
N ASN A 40 14.35 -0.67 1.74
CA ASN A 40 14.54 -0.09 0.41
C ASN A 40 14.20 -1.12 -0.67
N THR A 41 13.47 -0.72 -1.70
CA THR A 41 13.07 -1.61 -2.80
C THR A 41 12.98 -0.87 -4.13
N HIS A 42 12.89 -1.62 -5.22
CA HIS A 42 12.52 -1.12 -6.54
C HIS A 42 11.56 -2.13 -7.16
N LEU A 43 10.27 -1.79 -7.20
CA LEU A 43 9.20 -2.67 -7.68
C LEU A 43 9.28 -2.94 -9.18
N LEU A 44 8.59 -3.97 -9.64
CA LEU A 44 8.58 -4.36 -11.04
C LEU A 44 8.02 -3.23 -11.94
N PHE A 45 8.77 -2.88 -12.99
CA PHE A 45 8.39 -1.84 -13.94
C PHE A 45 7.03 -2.13 -14.60
N PRO A 46 6.13 -1.13 -14.76
CA PRO A 46 4.77 -1.33 -15.26
C PRO A 46 4.73 -1.39 -16.79
N HIS A 47 5.24 -2.48 -17.37
CA HIS A 47 5.16 -2.69 -18.83
C HIS A 47 3.72 -2.72 -19.35
N ASP A 48 2.79 -3.25 -18.57
CA ASP A 48 1.36 -3.23 -18.82
C ASP A 48 0.56 -3.23 -17.49
N SER A 49 -0.77 -3.12 -17.59
CA SER A 49 -1.65 -3.07 -16.42
C SER A 49 -1.83 -4.40 -15.67
N THR A 50 -1.55 -5.55 -16.30
CA THR A 50 -1.65 -6.88 -15.67
C THR A 50 -0.61 -7.04 -14.56
N LEU A 51 0.54 -6.37 -14.70
CA LEU A 51 1.61 -6.35 -13.68
C LEU A 51 1.24 -5.55 -12.42
N SER A 52 0.05 -4.96 -12.34
CA SER A 52 -0.38 -4.26 -11.11
C SER A 52 -0.60 -5.23 -9.95
N LEU A 53 -1.10 -6.44 -10.19
CA LEU A 53 -1.25 -7.47 -9.16
C LEU A 53 0.13 -7.89 -8.65
N VAL A 54 1.07 -8.09 -9.57
CA VAL A 54 2.45 -8.47 -9.28
C VAL A 54 3.13 -7.47 -8.34
N ARG A 55 3.04 -6.17 -8.63
CA ARG A 55 3.56 -5.13 -7.73
C ARG A 55 2.89 -5.15 -6.37
N LEU A 56 1.58 -5.38 -6.31
CA LEU A 56 0.86 -5.47 -5.04
C LEU A 56 1.36 -6.68 -4.22
N GLN A 57 1.59 -7.83 -4.84
CA GLN A 57 2.17 -9.02 -4.20
C GLN A 57 3.59 -8.74 -3.68
N GLN A 58 4.42 -8.01 -4.42
CA GLN A 58 5.75 -7.60 -3.94
C GLN A 58 5.63 -6.79 -2.64
N VAL A 59 4.71 -5.83 -2.56
CA VAL A 59 4.48 -5.05 -1.33
C VAL A 59 3.95 -5.92 -0.20
N TYR A 60 2.99 -6.79 -0.48
CA TYR A 60 2.46 -7.73 0.51
C TYR A 60 3.56 -8.59 1.12
N LYS A 61 4.44 -9.17 0.28
CA LYS A 61 5.60 -9.94 0.75
C LYS A 61 6.59 -9.11 1.56
N ILE A 62 6.84 -7.86 1.18
CA ILE A 62 7.68 -6.93 1.97
C ILE A 62 7.08 -6.76 3.37
N LEU A 63 5.78 -6.48 3.48
CA LEU A 63 5.12 -6.27 4.76
C LEU A 63 5.06 -7.54 5.60
N GLN A 64 4.79 -8.70 4.99
CA GLN A 64 4.87 -10.00 5.68
C GLN A 64 6.26 -10.24 6.26
N TYR A 65 7.31 -9.89 5.51
CA TYR A 65 8.68 -10.04 5.99
C TYR A 65 9.01 -9.07 7.13
N VAL A 66 8.50 -7.84 7.09
CA VAL A 66 8.62 -6.87 8.19
C VAL A 66 7.93 -7.41 9.45
N GLU A 67 6.70 -7.91 9.34
CA GLU A 67 5.96 -8.50 10.47
C GLU A 67 6.68 -9.74 11.03
N SER A 68 7.14 -10.65 10.16
CA SER A 68 7.93 -11.82 10.57
C SER A 68 9.21 -11.39 11.28
N TYR A 69 9.93 -10.40 10.75
CA TYR A 69 11.15 -9.89 11.38
C TYR A 69 10.86 -9.27 12.75
N GLN A 70 9.77 -8.49 12.89
CA GLN A 70 9.34 -7.96 14.18
C GLN A 70 9.05 -9.09 15.18
N ASN A 71 8.33 -10.13 14.76
CA ASN A 71 7.97 -11.26 15.60
C ASN A 71 9.20 -12.10 16.02
N ASP A 72 10.07 -12.46 15.06
CA ASP A 72 11.26 -13.27 15.28
C ASP A 72 12.22 -12.64 16.31
N PHE A 73 12.30 -11.30 16.30
CA PHE A 73 13.15 -10.53 17.21
C PHE A 73 12.37 -9.90 18.38
N GLN A 74 11.08 -10.21 18.53
CA GLN A 74 10.20 -9.70 19.60
C GLN A 74 10.25 -8.16 19.72
N LEU A 75 10.28 -7.48 18.58
CA LEU A 75 10.37 -6.03 18.52
C LEU A 75 9.04 -5.41 18.96
N LYS A 76 9.13 -4.41 19.84
CA LYS A 76 7.97 -3.55 20.14
C LYS A 76 7.57 -2.76 18.89
N PRO A 77 6.31 -2.30 18.78
CA PRO A 77 5.92 -1.41 17.70
C PRO A 77 6.86 -0.19 17.64
N MET A 78 7.48 -0.03 16.48
CA MET A 78 8.51 0.96 16.19
C MET A 78 8.27 1.55 14.80
N PRO A 79 8.85 2.71 14.49
CA PRO A 79 8.68 3.32 13.18
C PRO A 79 9.21 2.42 12.07
N ILE A 80 8.49 2.42 10.95
CA ILE A 80 8.88 1.72 9.73
C ILE A 80 8.93 2.74 8.60
N MET A 81 10.05 2.76 7.87
CA MET A 81 10.22 3.52 6.65
C MET A 81 10.35 2.59 5.45
N LEU A 82 9.58 2.86 4.39
CA LEU A 82 9.70 2.13 3.13
C LEU A 82 10.13 3.11 2.04
N CYS A 83 11.25 2.84 1.39
CA CYS A 83 11.93 3.73 0.46
C CYS A 83 12.07 3.09 -0.92
N GLY A 84 12.09 3.93 -1.95
CA GLY A 84 12.56 3.57 -3.28
C GLY A 84 11.55 3.86 -4.39
N ASP A 85 11.75 3.19 -5.53
CA ASP A 85 10.88 3.30 -6.70
C ASP A 85 9.76 2.25 -6.62
N TRP A 86 8.53 2.73 -6.44
CA TRP A 86 7.35 1.89 -6.31
C TRP A 86 6.70 1.58 -7.65
N ASN A 87 7.15 2.20 -8.74
CA ASN A 87 6.61 1.99 -10.08
C ASN A 87 5.06 2.06 -10.14
N GLY A 88 4.50 2.94 -9.30
CA GLY A 88 3.07 3.11 -9.09
C GLY A 88 2.75 4.50 -8.57
N SER A 89 1.70 5.11 -9.08
CA SER A 89 1.29 6.47 -8.70
C SER A 89 0.35 6.49 -7.50
N LYS A 90 0.04 7.69 -7.00
CA LYS A 90 -0.96 7.92 -5.93
C LYS A 90 -2.34 7.35 -6.24
N ARG A 91 -2.69 7.20 -7.52
CA ARG A 91 -3.97 6.62 -7.96
C ARG A 91 -3.94 5.08 -7.99
N GLY A 92 -2.76 4.46 -7.91
CA GLY A 92 -2.56 3.03 -8.08
C GLY A 92 -2.90 2.19 -6.84
N HIS A 93 -3.05 0.89 -7.06
CA HIS A 93 -3.40 -0.08 -6.00
C HIS A 93 -2.32 -0.21 -4.91
N VAL A 94 -1.04 -0.10 -5.28
CA VAL A 94 0.08 -0.13 -4.33
C VAL A 94 -0.01 1.02 -3.32
N TYR A 95 -0.25 2.24 -3.80
CA TYR A 95 -0.41 3.41 -2.93
C TYR A 95 -1.58 3.20 -1.97
N LYS A 96 -2.76 2.81 -2.49
CA LYS A 96 -3.96 2.57 -1.68
C LYS A 96 -3.77 1.49 -0.62
N PHE A 97 -3.06 0.42 -0.95
CA PHE A 97 -2.76 -0.67 -0.02
C PHE A 97 -1.80 -0.23 1.11
N LEU A 98 -0.77 0.56 0.81
CA LEU A 98 0.09 1.12 1.85
C LEU A 98 -0.67 2.10 2.75
N ARG A 99 -1.55 2.93 2.17
CA ARG A 99 -2.44 3.81 2.94
C ARG A 99 -3.35 3.04 3.88
N SER A 100 -3.93 1.91 3.44
CA SER A 100 -4.80 1.07 4.29
C SER A 100 -4.04 0.39 5.45
N GLN A 101 -2.71 0.30 5.34
CA GLN A 101 -1.81 -0.16 6.39
C GLN A 101 -1.30 0.98 7.31
N GLY A 102 -1.81 2.21 7.12
CA GLY A 102 -1.46 3.37 7.93
C GLY A 102 -0.19 4.10 7.51
N PHE A 103 0.46 3.69 6.42
CA PHE A 103 1.62 4.41 5.89
C PHE A 103 1.20 5.76 5.31
N VAL A 104 2.03 6.77 5.51
CA VAL A 104 1.89 8.09 4.89
C VAL A 104 3.07 8.39 3.98
N SER A 105 2.80 9.05 2.86
CA SER A 105 3.83 9.60 1.98
C SER A 105 4.49 10.78 2.68
N SER A 106 5.80 10.71 2.91
CA SER A 106 6.52 11.80 3.57
C SER A 106 6.53 13.06 2.74
N TYR A 107 6.58 12.93 1.41
CA TYR A 107 6.52 14.07 0.50
C TYR A 107 5.17 14.79 0.61
N ASP A 108 4.07 14.04 0.55
CA ASP A 108 2.74 14.63 0.69
C ASP A 108 2.54 15.25 2.08
N THR A 109 3.06 14.60 3.13
CA THR A 109 2.99 15.13 4.51
C THR A 109 3.72 16.46 4.65
N ALA A 110 4.92 16.59 4.06
CA ALA A 110 5.73 17.82 4.14
C ALA A 110 5.09 19.00 3.39
N HIS A 111 4.33 18.73 2.33
CA HIS A 111 3.71 19.74 1.48
C HIS A 111 2.21 19.93 1.73
N HIS A 112 1.64 19.22 2.70
CA HIS A 112 0.21 19.22 3.00
C HIS A 112 -0.66 18.82 1.79
N TYR A 113 -0.17 17.87 1.00
CA TYR A 113 -0.92 17.30 -0.11
C TYR A 113 -1.85 16.19 0.33
N THR A 114 -3.01 16.14 -0.31
CA THR A 114 -4.03 15.12 -0.11
C THR A 114 -3.93 14.04 -1.18
N ASP A 115 -4.75 12.99 -1.08
CA ASP A 115 -4.81 11.96 -2.13
C ASP A 115 -5.37 12.52 -3.45
N ALA A 116 -6.13 13.62 -3.41
CA ALA A 116 -6.61 14.34 -4.60
C ALA A 116 -5.46 15.05 -5.36
N ASP A 117 -4.35 15.33 -4.68
CA ASP A 117 -3.17 16.00 -5.22
C ASP A 117 -2.21 15.01 -5.91
N ALA A 118 -2.75 14.11 -6.73
CA ALA A 118 -2.00 13.03 -7.35
C ALA A 118 -0.94 13.51 -8.37
N ASP A 119 -1.15 14.67 -8.97
CA ASP A 119 -0.36 15.20 -10.10
C ASP A 119 0.48 16.43 -9.69
N LYS A 120 0.66 16.68 -8.38
CA LYS A 120 1.36 17.89 -7.87
C LYS A 120 2.87 17.82 -7.93
N TRP A 121 3.45 16.63 -8.02
CA TRP A 121 4.89 16.43 -8.06
C TRP A 121 5.24 15.29 -9.01
N VAL A 122 6.51 15.26 -9.41
CA VAL A 122 7.06 14.30 -10.38
C VAL A 122 8.43 13.88 -9.87
N SER A 123 8.71 12.59 -9.91
CA SER A 123 10.02 12.05 -9.52
C SER A 123 10.71 11.29 -10.65
N HIS A 124 9.99 10.89 -11.69
CA HIS A 124 10.53 10.09 -12.79
C HIS A 124 10.11 10.65 -14.14
N ARG A 125 11.05 10.65 -15.09
CA ARG A 125 10.79 10.90 -16.51
C ARG A 125 11.33 9.74 -17.33
N ASN A 126 10.44 8.86 -17.79
CA ASN A 126 10.87 7.67 -18.50
C ASN A 126 11.45 7.97 -19.90
N HIS A 127 12.01 6.94 -20.54
CA HIS A 127 12.60 7.02 -21.89
C HIS A 127 11.64 7.49 -23.00
N ARG A 128 10.32 7.47 -22.77
CA ARG A 128 9.30 7.99 -23.70
C ARG A 128 8.93 9.45 -23.43
N GLY A 129 9.54 10.06 -22.41
CA GLY A 129 9.25 11.41 -21.97
C GLY A 129 8.03 11.54 -21.06
N ASN A 130 7.40 10.43 -20.66
CA ASN A 130 6.28 10.48 -19.71
C ASN A 130 6.81 10.80 -18.31
N ILE A 131 6.07 11.64 -17.59
CA ILE A 131 6.39 12.04 -16.22
C ILE A 131 5.45 11.37 -15.22
N CYS A 132 6.00 10.95 -14.08
CA CYS A 132 5.22 10.34 -13.00
C CYS A 132 5.87 10.54 -11.63
N ALA A 133 5.03 10.50 -10.59
CA ALA A 133 5.43 10.36 -9.20
C ALA A 133 5.42 8.88 -8.81
N VAL A 134 6.60 8.28 -8.67
CA VAL A 134 6.77 6.85 -8.38
C VAL A 134 7.76 6.57 -7.25
N ASP A 135 8.54 7.58 -6.86
CA ASP A 135 9.54 7.48 -5.80
C ASP A 135 8.95 7.98 -4.49
N PHE A 136 8.81 7.07 -3.52
CA PHE A 136 8.19 7.39 -2.23
C PHE A 136 9.10 6.98 -1.08
N ILE A 137 9.12 7.83 -0.06
CA ILE A 137 9.58 7.48 1.29
C ILE A 137 8.32 7.48 2.18
N TRP A 138 7.85 6.29 2.46
CA TRP A 138 6.70 6.03 3.32
C TRP A 138 7.12 6.01 4.77
N LEU A 139 6.28 6.55 5.65
CA LEU A 139 6.45 6.46 7.09
C LEU A 139 5.22 5.80 7.71
N LEU A 140 5.45 4.81 8.55
CA LEU A 140 4.46 4.28 9.49
C LEU A 140 4.99 4.48 10.89
N ASN A 141 4.23 5.20 11.71
CA ASN A 141 4.54 5.41 13.12
C ASN A 141 3.81 4.39 14.02
N PRO A 142 4.35 4.09 15.22
CA PRO A 142 3.77 3.12 16.16
C PRO A 142 2.37 3.46 16.70
N ASP A 143 1.99 4.73 16.65
CA ASP A 143 0.68 5.22 17.10
C ASP A 143 -0.44 4.96 16.09
N LYS A 144 -0.08 4.50 14.88
CA LYS A 144 -1.04 4.21 13.82
C LYS A 144 -1.56 2.79 13.94
N TYR A 145 -2.89 2.69 14.05
CA TYR A 145 -3.60 1.44 13.93
C TYR A 145 -3.26 0.77 12.59
N ARG A 146 -2.98 -0.53 12.66
CA ARG A 146 -2.80 -1.40 11.50
C ARG A 146 -3.94 -2.39 11.44
N LYS A 147 -4.68 -2.37 10.33
CA LYS A 147 -5.56 -3.48 9.98
C LYS A 147 -4.71 -4.72 9.72
N LEU A 148 -5.22 -5.90 10.07
CA LEU A 148 -4.58 -7.17 9.76
C LEU A 148 -4.14 -7.20 8.28
N LEU A 149 -2.88 -7.58 8.06
CA LEU A 149 -2.27 -7.53 6.74
C LEU A 149 -3.04 -8.38 5.71
N LYS A 150 -3.48 -9.58 6.10
CA LYS A 150 -4.34 -10.44 5.26
C LYS A 150 -5.65 -9.75 4.88
N ALA A 151 -6.31 -9.07 5.82
CA ALA A 151 -7.57 -8.38 5.54
C ALA A 151 -7.37 -7.20 4.58
N SER A 152 -6.30 -6.41 4.75
CA SER A 152 -5.98 -5.33 3.81
C SER A 152 -5.59 -5.84 2.43
N TRP A 153 -4.92 -6.99 2.35
CA TRP A 153 -4.59 -7.65 1.10
C TRP A 153 -5.86 -8.06 0.35
N SER A 154 -6.75 -8.77 1.03
CA SER A 154 -8.05 -9.20 0.51
C SER A 154 -8.85 -8.03 -0.05
N GLU A 155 -8.90 -6.90 0.66
CA GLU A 155 -9.58 -5.68 0.20
C GLU A 155 -8.90 -5.02 -1.00
N ALA A 156 -7.57 -4.97 -1.02
CA ALA A 156 -6.81 -4.37 -2.11
C ALA A 156 -6.99 -5.15 -3.42
N VAL A 157 -6.96 -6.49 -3.34
CA VAL A 157 -7.24 -7.36 -4.49
C VAL A 157 -8.70 -7.21 -4.94
N PHE A 158 -9.65 -7.17 -4.01
CA PHE A 158 -11.06 -6.97 -4.36
C PHE A 158 -11.31 -5.61 -5.01
N GLY A 159 -10.64 -4.56 -4.54
CA GLY A 159 -10.66 -3.24 -5.19
C GLY A 159 -10.06 -3.25 -6.61
N MET A 160 -9.01 -4.04 -6.84
CA MET A 160 -8.44 -4.26 -8.18
C MET A 160 -9.42 -5.00 -9.10
N PHE A 161 -10.06 -6.06 -8.60
CA PHE A 161 -11.11 -6.78 -9.32
C PHE A 161 -12.26 -5.84 -9.74
N LYS A 162 -12.80 -5.06 -8.81
CA LYS A 162 -13.86 -4.05 -9.12
C LYS A 162 -13.42 -3.08 -10.20
N TYR A 163 -12.19 -2.58 -10.13
CA TYR A 163 -11.63 -1.67 -11.12
C TYR A 163 -11.53 -2.32 -12.52
N LEU A 164 -11.09 -3.58 -12.58
CA LEU A 164 -10.93 -4.31 -13.84
C LEU A 164 -12.28 -4.65 -14.49
N VAL A 165 -13.28 -5.08 -13.70
CA VAL A 165 -14.65 -5.31 -14.21
C VAL A 165 -15.24 -4.05 -14.84
N ARG A 166 -15.09 -2.90 -14.18
CA ARG A 166 -15.54 -1.59 -14.70
C ARG A 166 -14.81 -1.16 -15.97
N ARG A 167 -13.56 -1.59 -16.15
CA ARG A 167 -12.80 -1.29 -17.37
C ARG A 167 -13.14 -2.22 -18.52
N ALA A 168 -13.48 -3.47 -18.22
CA ALA A 168 -13.85 -4.46 -19.22
C ALA A 168 -15.28 -4.27 -19.76
N SER A 169 -16.13 -3.55 -19.02
CA SER A 169 -17.57 -3.48 -19.30
C SER A 169 -18.04 -2.03 -19.49
N LEU A 170 -18.93 -1.80 -20.47
CA LEU A 170 -19.46 -0.46 -20.76
C LEU A 170 -20.66 -0.10 -19.87
N THR A 171 -21.48 -1.08 -19.54
CA THR A 171 -22.68 -0.92 -18.71
C THR A 171 -22.68 -1.89 -17.54
N GLU A 172 -23.54 -1.60 -16.57
CA GLU A 172 -23.85 -2.50 -15.45
C GLU A 172 -24.31 -3.88 -15.93
N SER A 173 -25.20 -3.91 -16.91
CA SER A 173 -25.72 -5.16 -17.48
C SER A 173 -24.62 -5.96 -18.18
N ASP A 174 -23.70 -5.28 -18.89
CA ASP A 174 -22.56 -5.94 -19.53
C ASP A 174 -21.62 -6.53 -18.49
N ALA A 175 -21.37 -5.81 -17.39
CA ALA A 175 -20.53 -6.29 -16.29
C ALA A 175 -21.15 -7.47 -15.56
N PHE A 176 -22.47 -7.45 -15.33
CA PHE A 176 -23.16 -8.60 -14.76
C PHE A 176 -23.07 -9.81 -15.71
N ALA A 177 -23.36 -9.61 -17.00
CA ALA A 177 -23.25 -10.66 -18.01
C ALA A 177 -21.83 -11.21 -18.14
N PHE A 178 -20.81 -10.36 -18.09
CA PHE A 178 -19.39 -10.73 -18.15
C PHE A 178 -18.97 -11.67 -17.02
N LEU A 179 -19.53 -11.51 -15.83
CA LEU A 179 -19.23 -12.35 -14.66
C LEU A 179 -20.01 -13.68 -14.67
N LYS A 180 -21.06 -13.80 -15.47
CA LYS A 180 -21.88 -15.03 -15.55
C LYS A 180 -21.25 -16.03 -16.51
N ALA A 181 -21.45 -17.32 -16.22
CA ALA A 181 -21.28 -18.36 -17.22
C ALA A 181 -22.47 -18.34 -18.20
N ASP A 182 -22.26 -18.89 -19.41
CA ASP A 182 -23.29 -18.93 -20.45
C ASP A 182 -24.59 -19.59 -19.95
N ASN A 183 -25.72 -18.91 -20.15
CA ASN A 183 -27.09 -19.35 -19.82
C ASN A 183 -27.48 -19.40 -18.31
N GLU A 184 -26.74 -18.73 -17.42
CA GLU A 184 -27.13 -18.61 -16.01
C GLU A 184 -27.84 -17.27 -15.70
N ASP A 185 -28.78 -17.28 -14.74
CA ASP A 185 -29.48 -16.08 -14.25
C ASP A 185 -28.73 -15.36 -13.12
N CYS A 186 -27.74 -16.03 -12.51
CA CYS A 186 -26.88 -15.53 -11.45
C CYS A 186 -25.41 -15.83 -11.77
N ILE A 187 -24.49 -15.22 -11.02
CA ILE A 187 -23.07 -15.48 -11.16
C ILE A 187 -22.72 -16.69 -10.28
N THR A 188 -22.23 -17.77 -10.86
CA THR A 188 -21.72 -18.93 -10.12
C THR A 188 -20.22 -18.78 -9.80
N TYR A 189 -19.72 -19.59 -8.87
CA TYR A 189 -18.29 -19.63 -8.56
C TYR A 189 -17.43 -19.95 -9.80
N SER A 190 -17.91 -20.80 -10.71
CA SER A 190 -17.21 -21.11 -11.97
C SER A 190 -17.14 -19.90 -12.88
N GLY A 191 -18.28 -19.23 -13.14
CA GLY A 191 -18.31 -18.00 -13.93
C GLY A 191 -17.42 -16.90 -13.35
N PHE A 192 -17.40 -16.77 -12.02
CA PHE A 192 -16.49 -15.85 -11.34
C PHE A 192 -15.00 -16.20 -11.55
N CYS A 193 -14.62 -17.47 -11.43
CA CYS A 193 -13.24 -17.92 -11.71
C CYS A 193 -12.84 -17.69 -13.18
N GLU A 194 -13.76 -17.94 -14.11
CA GLU A 194 -13.54 -17.67 -15.53
C GLU A 194 -13.33 -16.18 -15.78
N ALA A 195 -14.15 -15.31 -15.17
CA ALA A 195 -13.97 -13.87 -15.26
C ALA A 195 -12.63 -13.40 -14.68
N LEU A 196 -12.20 -13.93 -13.53
CA LEU A 196 -10.87 -13.62 -12.98
C LEU A 196 -9.74 -14.02 -13.94
N THR A 197 -9.90 -15.13 -14.65
CA THR A 197 -8.95 -15.59 -15.67
C THR A 197 -8.94 -14.62 -16.87
N GLN A 198 -10.11 -14.20 -17.35
CA GLN A 198 -10.23 -13.23 -18.45
C GLN A 198 -9.65 -11.85 -18.07
N LEU A 199 -9.75 -11.46 -16.79
CA LEU A 199 -9.15 -10.23 -16.25
C LEU A 199 -7.65 -10.36 -15.95
N SER A 200 -7.04 -11.51 -16.24
CA SER A 200 -5.62 -11.79 -15.95
C SER A 200 -5.26 -11.64 -14.46
N LEU A 201 -6.20 -11.97 -13.57
CA LEU A 201 -5.95 -12.06 -12.13
C LEU A 201 -5.54 -13.49 -11.71
N THR A 202 -5.76 -14.48 -12.56
CA THR A 202 -5.43 -15.91 -12.33
C THR A 202 -4.81 -16.52 -13.59
N GLY A 203 -4.35 -17.78 -13.49
CA GLY A 203 -3.91 -18.56 -14.67
C GLY A 203 -2.48 -18.28 -15.16
N HIS A 204 -1.71 -17.45 -14.46
CA HIS A 204 -0.27 -17.25 -14.70
C HIS A 204 0.53 -17.39 -13.40
N CYS A 205 1.86 -17.42 -13.49
CA CYS A 205 2.78 -17.68 -12.36
C CYS A 205 2.69 -16.69 -11.18
N HIS A 206 1.98 -15.58 -11.34
CA HIS A 206 1.77 -14.55 -10.32
C HIS A 206 0.28 -14.22 -10.12
N GLY A 207 -0.60 -15.09 -10.60
CA GLY A 207 -2.04 -14.96 -10.37
C GLY A 207 -2.39 -15.25 -8.93
N LEU A 208 -3.63 -14.94 -8.57
CA LEU A 208 -4.22 -15.33 -7.29
C LEU A 208 -4.26 -16.86 -7.16
N ASN A 209 -4.00 -17.34 -5.96
CA ASN A 209 -4.13 -18.76 -5.63
C ASN A 209 -5.58 -19.12 -5.24
N ASP A 210 -5.86 -20.42 -5.12
CA ASP A 210 -7.21 -20.92 -4.82
C ASP A 210 -7.79 -20.40 -3.49
N GLU A 211 -6.97 -20.16 -2.48
CA GLU A 211 -7.42 -19.58 -1.20
C GLU A 211 -7.81 -18.11 -1.39
N GLU A 212 -7.01 -17.34 -2.12
CA GLU A 212 -7.29 -15.94 -2.42
C GLU A 212 -8.55 -15.77 -3.28
N ILE A 213 -8.75 -16.65 -4.27
CA ILE A 213 -9.96 -16.66 -5.11
C ILE A 213 -11.20 -16.93 -4.24
N LYS A 214 -11.12 -17.90 -3.33
CA LYS A 214 -12.20 -18.20 -2.38
C LYS A 214 -12.46 -17.01 -1.45
N ASP A 215 -11.42 -16.38 -0.92
CA ASP A 215 -11.55 -15.19 -0.06
C ASP A 215 -12.22 -14.03 -0.81
N LEU A 216 -11.96 -13.85 -2.11
CA LEU A 216 -12.67 -12.87 -2.95
C LEU A 216 -14.13 -13.25 -3.17
N TRP A 217 -14.39 -14.52 -3.45
CA TRP A 217 -15.76 -15.02 -3.63
C TRP A 217 -16.60 -14.80 -2.37
N LEU A 218 -16.08 -15.12 -1.19
CA LEU A 218 -16.77 -14.94 0.09
C LEU A 218 -17.02 -13.46 0.42
N GLN A 219 -16.15 -12.56 -0.05
CA GLN A 219 -16.40 -11.11 0.04
C GLN A 219 -17.49 -10.61 -0.93
N ALA A 220 -17.68 -11.32 -2.04
CA ALA A 220 -18.63 -10.96 -3.08
C ALA A 220 -20.04 -11.52 -2.82
N ALA A 221 -20.14 -12.80 -2.45
CA ALA A 221 -21.36 -13.51 -2.11
C ALA A 221 -21.61 -13.46 -0.59
N VAL A 222 -22.16 -12.33 -0.14
CA VAL A 222 -22.27 -11.96 1.29
C VAL A 222 -23.25 -12.87 2.04
N ASP A 223 -24.29 -13.36 1.38
CA ASP A 223 -25.31 -14.18 2.02
C ASP A 223 -24.94 -15.68 2.12
N GLY A 224 -23.87 -16.10 1.43
CA GLY A 224 -23.35 -17.46 1.45
C GLY A 224 -24.27 -18.50 0.81
N ASN A 225 -25.22 -18.11 -0.04
CA ASN A 225 -26.19 -19.03 -0.67
C ASN A 225 -25.57 -19.88 -1.81
N GLY A 226 -24.30 -19.65 -2.15
CA GLY A 226 -23.53 -20.39 -3.15
C GLY A 226 -23.56 -19.79 -4.56
N VAL A 227 -24.30 -18.69 -4.76
CA VAL A 227 -24.31 -17.88 -5.99
C VAL A 227 -24.15 -16.41 -5.63
N LEU A 228 -23.87 -15.59 -6.64
CA LEU A 228 -23.78 -14.14 -6.50
C LEU A 228 -24.92 -13.53 -7.34
N ASP A 229 -25.93 -13.01 -6.66
CA ASP A 229 -27.14 -12.49 -7.31
C ASP A 229 -26.94 -11.06 -7.85
N TYR A 230 -27.94 -10.52 -8.56
CA TYR A 230 -27.83 -9.17 -9.10
C TYR A 230 -27.60 -8.12 -8.00
N LYS A 231 -28.24 -8.26 -6.84
CA LYS A 231 -28.15 -7.30 -5.73
C LYS A 231 -26.77 -7.31 -5.09
N GLU A 232 -26.16 -8.48 -4.92
CA GLU A 232 -24.78 -8.61 -4.46
C GLU A 232 -23.79 -8.04 -5.49
N PHE A 233 -24.04 -8.31 -6.78
CA PHE A 233 -23.26 -7.71 -7.86
C PHE A 233 -23.33 -6.18 -7.85
N LEU A 234 -24.49 -5.59 -7.56
CA LEU A 234 -24.62 -4.13 -7.42
C LEU A 234 -23.66 -3.56 -6.38
N GLN A 235 -23.30 -4.30 -5.33
CA GLN A 235 -22.31 -3.83 -4.36
C GLN A 235 -20.89 -3.79 -4.96
N ILE A 236 -20.58 -4.70 -5.87
CA ILE A 236 -19.32 -4.73 -6.63
C ILE A 236 -19.30 -3.57 -7.63
N TRP A 237 -20.40 -3.38 -8.37
CA TRP A 237 -20.53 -2.38 -9.42
C TRP A 237 -20.65 -0.95 -8.90
N ASN A 238 -21.46 -0.71 -7.86
CA ASN A 238 -21.80 0.62 -7.35
C ASN A 238 -20.94 1.10 -6.18
N SER A 239 -20.01 0.28 -5.67
CA SER A 239 -19.01 0.77 -4.71
C SER A 239 -18.07 1.76 -5.41
N THR A 240 -18.53 2.98 -5.69
CA THR A 240 -17.64 4.13 -5.78
C THR A 240 -16.80 4.07 -4.51
N ALA A 241 -15.51 3.84 -4.64
CA ALA A 241 -14.63 4.13 -3.52
C ALA A 241 -14.92 5.60 -3.15
N PRO A 242 -15.44 5.90 -1.95
CA PRO A 242 -15.40 7.26 -1.48
C PRO A 242 -13.92 7.51 -1.15
N ASP A 243 -13.23 8.23 -2.03
CA ASP A 243 -12.22 9.15 -1.56
C ASP A 243 -12.96 10.13 -0.63
N GLN A 244 -12.52 10.26 0.64
CA GLN A 244 -13.10 11.01 1.77
C GLN A 244 -13.99 10.18 2.72
N SER A 245 -13.42 9.67 3.82
CA SER A 245 -13.36 10.38 5.11
C SER A 245 -12.96 9.39 6.21
N ASP A 246 -11.67 9.38 6.57
CA ASP A 246 -11.24 9.00 7.92
C ASP A 246 -10.31 10.09 8.45
N ASP A 247 -10.72 11.35 8.21
CA ASP A 247 -10.36 12.43 9.11
C ASP A 247 -11.42 12.46 10.21
N SER A 248 -10.98 12.17 11.44
CA SER A 248 -11.66 12.52 12.68
C SER A 248 -12.90 11.69 13.05
N LYS A 249 -12.67 10.45 13.47
CA LYS A 249 -13.39 9.89 14.63
C LYS A 249 -12.38 9.45 15.67
N ASN A 250 -11.78 10.43 16.35
CA ASN A 250 -11.37 10.22 17.73
C ASN A 250 -12.66 9.95 18.50
N GLY A 251 -13.00 8.67 18.67
CA GLY A 251 -13.93 8.30 19.72
C GLY A 251 -13.29 8.74 21.04
N GLU A 252 -13.88 9.73 21.69
CA GLU A 252 -13.73 9.91 23.12
C GLU A 252 -14.26 8.62 23.77
N GLN A 253 -13.36 7.67 24.03
CA GLN A 253 -13.58 6.67 25.05
C GLN A 253 -13.05 7.25 26.35
N ASP A 254 -13.94 7.94 27.05
CA ASP A 254 -13.87 8.06 28.50
C ASP A 254 -14.41 6.76 29.08
N ASP A 255 -13.51 5.90 29.55
CA ASP A 255 -13.75 5.07 30.71
C ASP A 255 -12.41 4.56 31.24
N GLY A 256 -12.12 4.95 32.47
CA GLY A 256 -10.81 4.87 33.09
C GLY A 256 -10.26 3.45 33.19
N VAL A 257 -9.08 3.27 32.60
CA VAL A 257 -8.08 2.32 33.10
C VAL A 257 -6.78 3.11 33.20
N ASN A 258 -6.31 3.26 34.43
CA ASN A 258 -5.06 3.90 34.79
C ASN A 258 -3.89 2.96 34.46
N ASP A 259 -3.76 2.58 33.18
CA ASP A 259 -2.64 1.79 32.68
C ASP A 259 -1.71 2.74 31.93
N SER A 260 -0.47 2.81 32.39
CA SER A 260 0.58 3.63 31.78
C SER A 260 0.73 3.26 30.30
N GLN A 261 0.19 4.06 29.39
CA GLN A 261 0.41 3.87 27.95
C GLN A 261 1.92 3.88 27.69
N ASP A 262 2.46 2.73 27.27
CA ASP A 262 3.85 2.56 26.90
C ASP A 262 4.21 3.63 25.85
N GLN A 263 5.05 4.59 26.23
CA GLN A 263 5.53 5.64 25.34
C GLN A 263 6.62 5.08 24.43
N THR A 264 6.60 5.45 23.16
CA THR A 264 7.60 5.07 22.16
C THR A 264 8.05 6.28 21.34
N ILE A 265 9.03 6.07 20.45
CA ILE A 265 9.52 7.09 19.54
C ILE A 265 8.85 6.90 18.19
N GLY A 266 8.28 7.99 17.67
CA GLY A 266 7.88 8.14 16.28
C GLY A 266 8.68 9.23 15.58
N PHE A 267 8.32 9.49 14.34
CA PHE A 267 8.87 10.59 13.56
C PHE A 267 7.78 11.54 13.08
N SER A 268 8.06 12.84 13.15
CA SER A 268 7.33 13.84 12.37
C SER A 268 8.15 14.20 11.14
N VAL A 269 7.46 14.34 10.01
CA VAL A 269 8.07 14.85 8.77
C VAL A 269 8.24 16.35 8.91
N LYS A 270 9.46 16.85 8.66
CA LYS A 270 9.78 18.29 8.71
C LYS A 270 9.94 18.91 7.34
N ASN A 271 10.51 18.15 6.41
CA ASN A 271 10.71 18.61 5.05
C ASN A 271 10.84 17.40 4.13
N ALA A 272 10.48 17.56 2.87
CA ALA A 272 10.77 16.63 1.79
C ALA A 272 11.08 17.45 0.55
N VAL A 273 12.10 17.05 -0.21
CA VAL A 273 12.51 17.75 -1.42
C VAL A 273 12.96 16.76 -2.48
N LEU A 274 12.65 17.07 -3.74
CA LEU A 274 13.23 16.39 -4.88
C LEU A 274 14.40 17.22 -5.40
N PHE A 275 15.50 16.54 -5.70
CA PHE A 275 16.67 17.16 -6.30
C PHE A 275 16.94 16.57 -7.68
N PRO A 276 17.10 17.41 -8.72
CA PRO A 276 17.08 18.88 -8.69
C PRO A 276 15.62 19.43 -8.64
N PRO A 277 15.35 20.60 -8.03
CA PRO A 277 13.97 21.05 -7.75
C PRO A 277 13.05 21.21 -8.98
N GLU A 278 13.61 21.48 -10.15
CA GLU A 278 12.89 21.60 -11.41
C GLU A 278 12.18 20.31 -11.85
N VAL A 279 12.62 19.15 -11.36
CA VAL A 279 12.00 17.85 -11.67
C VAL A 279 10.57 17.76 -11.17
N GLU A 280 10.24 18.47 -10.09
CA GLU A 280 8.88 18.55 -9.54
C GLU A 280 7.90 19.11 -10.57
N LYS A 281 8.40 19.92 -11.50
CA LYS A 281 7.63 20.52 -12.61
C LYS A 281 7.77 19.71 -13.92
N GLY A 282 8.27 18.49 -13.85
CA GLY A 282 8.51 17.62 -14.99
C GLY A 282 9.70 18.02 -15.87
N ARG A 283 10.65 18.82 -15.36
CA ARG A 283 11.81 19.29 -16.13
C ARG A 283 13.10 18.72 -15.55
N TRP A 284 13.90 18.09 -16.42
CA TRP A 284 15.23 17.61 -16.06
C TRP A 284 16.27 18.60 -16.59
N PRO A 285 17.31 18.94 -15.82
CA PRO A 285 18.45 19.68 -16.34
C PRO A 285 19.09 18.94 -17.51
N GLU A 286 19.61 19.69 -18.48
CA GLU A 286 20.28 19.12 -19.66
C GLU A 286 21.53 18.31 -19.29
N ASP A 287 22.16 18.65 -18.16
CA ASP A 287 23.36 18.00 -17.61
C ASP A 287 23.05 16.96 -16.51
N TYR A 288 21.77 16.65 -16.26
CA TYR A 288 21.41 15.64 -15.26
C TYR A 288 21.57 14.22 -15.81
N SER A 289 22.75 13.65 -15.61
CA SER A 289 23.11 12.30 -16.09
C SER A 289 23.01 11.20 -15.03
N LEU A 290 22.56 11.53 -13.81
CA LEU A 290 22.58 10.59 -12.69
C LEU A 290 21.57 9.45 -12.88
N SER A 291 20.36 9.80 -13.28
CA SER A 291 19.23 8.89 -13.42
C SER A 291 18.10 9.59 -14.17
N ASP A 292 17.17 8.82 -14.72
CA ASP A 292 15.86 9.29 -15.16
C ASP A 292 14.90 9.55 -13.96
N HIS A 293 15.30 9.16 -12.75
CA HIS A 293 14.66 9.51 -11.48
C HIS A 293 15.36 10.67 -10.77
N ALA A 294 14.59 11.47 -10.05
CA ALA A 294 15.06 12.50 -9.15
C ALA A 294 15.37 11.94 -7.75
N ARG A 295 16.29 12.58 -7.04
CA ARG A 295 16.62 12.17 -5.67
C ARG A 295 15.60 12.75 -4.69
N LEU A 296 14.75 11.90 -4.10
CA LEU A 296 13.88 12.26 -2.99
C LEU A 296 14.68 12.27 -1.67
N THR A 297 14.65 13.38 -0.93
CA THR A 297 15.27 13.54 0.38
C THR A 297 14.23 14.00 1.40
N VAL A 298 14.21 13.37 2.58
CA VAL A 298 13.24 13.70 3.64
C VAL A 298 13.99 13.97 4.95
N VAL A 299 13.53 14.99 5.67
CA VAL A 299 14.01 15.34 7.02
C VAL A 299 12.94 14.98 8.03
N PHE A 300 13.30 14.16 9.00
CA PHE A 300 12.44 13.76 10.11
C PHE A 300 12.95 14.36 11.43
N SER A 301 12.05 14.53 12.40
CA SER A 301 12.44 14.75 13.80
C SER A 301 11.76 13.74 14.72
N PRO A 302 12.48 13.22 15.72
CA PRO A 302 11.91 12.27 16.68
C PRO A 302 10.83 12.96 17.53
N ILE A 303 9.75 12.24 17.79
CA ILE A 303 8.63 12.68 18.63
C ILE A 303 8.21 11.54 19.56
N ARG A 304 7.74 11.87 20.77
CA ARG A 304 7.14 10.88 21.67
C ARG A 304 5.68 10.67 21.29
N MET A 305 5.25 9.44 21.35
CA MET A 305 3.86 9.07 21.07
C MET A 305 3.47 7.82 21.83
N PRO A 306 2.17 7.64 22.10
CA PRO A 306 1.67 6.37 22.63
C PRO A 306 1.90 5.26 21.61
N CYS A 307 2.18 4.07 22.11
CA CYS A 307 2.18 2.86 21.29
C CYS A 307 0.72 2.41 21.09
N SER A 308 0.28 2.23 19.84
CA SER A 308 -1.00 1.58 19.59
C SER A 308 -0.87 0.08 19.87
N GLN A 309 -1.75 -0.46 20.71
CA GLN A 309 -1.86 -1.91 20.85
C GLN A 309 -2.56 -2.46 19.62
N LEU A 310 -1.96 -3.48 18.98
CA LEU A 310 -2.66 -4.30 18.00
C LEU A 310 -3.82 -4.97 18.74
N ILE A 311 -5.06 -4.59 18.44
CA ILE A 311 -6.22 -5.39 18.82
C ILE A 311 -6.23 -6.55 17.82
N CYS A 312 -5.77 -7.72 18.28
CA CYS A 312 -5.84 -8.97 17.54
C CYS A 312 -7.29 -9.33 17.17
#